data_AF-J2S840-F1
#
_entry.id   AF-J2S840-F1
#
_cell.length_a   1.000
_cell.length_b   1.000
_cell.length_c   1.000
_cell.angle_alpha   90.00
_cell.angle_beta   90.00
_cell.angle_gamma   90.00
#
_symmetry.space_group_name_H-M   'P 1'
#
loop_
_entity.id
_entity.type
_entity.pdbx_description
1 polymer ?
#
loop_
_entity_poly.entity_id
_entity_poly.type
_entity_poly.pdbx_seq_one_letter_code
_entity_poly.pdbx_strand_id
1 'polypeptide(L)' 'MIKINYKIQFVFFIICLFFIGIGIYETLGEGLKTGTDLFWQISHFVPFVMGAIIFGINIYSKRIENFKN' A
#
# COMPACT_ATOMS: atom_id res chain seq x y z
N MET A 1 13.82 10.28 7.60
CA MET A 1 13.73 9.84 6.18
C MET A 1 14.30 8.44 6.06
N ILE A 2 13.44 7.44 5.80
CA ILE A 2 13.92 6.11 5.42
C ILE A 2 14.53 6.25 4.01
N LYS A 3 15.87 6.17 3.90
CA LYS A 3 16.60 6.26 2.63
C LYS A 3 16.44 4.98 1.79
N ILE A 4 15.20 4.60 1.47
CA ILE A 4 14.96 3.56 0.46
C ILE A 4 14.92 4.22 -0.91
N ASN A 5 15.51 3.54 -1.90
CA ASN A 5 15.49 3.98 -3.30
C ASN A 5 14.04 4.08 -3.80
N TYR A 6 13.66 5.23 -4.37
CA TYR A 6 12.31 5.48 -4.87
C TYR A 6 11.82 4.43 -5.88
N LYS A 7 12.74 3.86 -6.69
CA LYS A 7 12.41 2.78 -7.64
C LYS A 7 11.94 1.52 -6.90
N ILE A 8 12.63 1.18 -5.81
CA ILE A 8 12.32 0.01 -4.98
C ILE A 8 10.99 0.22 -4.25
N GLN A 9 10.75 1.42 -3.71
CA GLN A 9 9.45 1.77 -3.12
C GLN A 9 8.29 1.67 -4.12
N PHE A 10 8.50 2.11 -5.35
CA PHE A 10 7.48 2.02 -6.39
C PHE A 10 7.17 0.56 -6.76
N VAL A 11 8.20 -0.30 -6.87
CA VAL A 11 8.02 -1.74 -7.08
C VAL A 11 7.24 -2.36 -5.93
N PHE A 12 7.61 -2.07 -4.67
CA PHE A 12 6.84 -2.54 -3.51
C PHE A 12 5.40 -2.05 -3.52
N PHE A 13 5.16 -0.81 -3.93
CA PHE A 13 3.81 -0.26 -4.04
C PHE A 13 2.97 -0.99 -5.10
N ILE A 14 3.53 -1.29 -6.28
CA ILE A 14 2.86 -2.10 -7.31
C ILE A 14 2.53 -3.50 -6.77
N ILE A 15 3.47 -4.14 -6.07
CA ILE A 15 3.25 -5.46 -5.48
C ILE A 15 2.08 -5.39 -4.48
N CYS A 16 2.02 -4.37 -3.63
CA CYS A 16 0.91 -4.18 -2.70
C CYS A 16 -0.43 -3.93 -3.41
N LEU A 17 -0.46 -3.17 -4.51
CA LEU A 17 -1.66 -3.00 -5.34
C LEU A 17 -2.17 -4.33 -5.90
N PHE A 18 -1.25 -5.19 -6.35
CA PHE A 18 -1.59 -6.51 -6.87
C PHE A 18 -2.26 -7.39 -5.81
N PHE A 19 -1.70 -7.44 -4.59
CA PHE A 19 -2.29 -8.18 -3.48
C PHE A 19 -3.65 -7.64 -3.04
N ILE A 20 -3.85 -6.32 -3.08
CA ILE A 20 -5.18 -5.74 -2.86
C ILE A 20 -6.17 -6.19 -3.93
N GLY A 21 -5.76 -6.20 -5.21
CA GLY A 21 -6.62 -6.67 -6.29
C GLY A 21 -7.09 -8.10 -6.06
N ILE A 22 -6.18 -8.98 -5.62
CA ILE A 22 -6.52 -10.36 -5.24
C ILE A 22 -7.47 -10.39 -4.05
N GLY A 23 -7.18 -9.64 -2.98
CA GLY A 23 -8.02 -9.61 -1.78
C GLY A 23 -9.43 -9.09 -2.08
N ILE A 24 -9.58 -8.06 -2.92
CA ILE A 24 -10.88 -7.55 -3.38
C ILE A 24 -11.58 -8.61 -4.23
N TYR A 25 -10.87 -9.26 -5.15
CA TYR A 25 -11.43 -10.31 -6.02
C TYR A 25 -11.95 -11.51 -5.21
N GLU A 26 -11.17 -12.00 -4.24
CA GLU A 26 -11.61 -13.04 -3.29
C GLU A 26 -12.83 -12.57 -2.49
N THR A 27 -12.82 -11.33 -1.99
CA THR A 27 -13.96 -10.77 -1.24
C THR A 27 -15.22 -10.66 -2.09
N LEU A 28 -15.08 -10.38 -3.40
CA LEU A 28 -16.20 -10.32 -4.34
C LEU A 28 -16.77 -11.71 -4.64
N GLY A 29 -15.92 -12.75 -4.65
CA GLY A 29 -16.33 -14.14 -4.91
C GLY A 29 -16.88 -14.86 -3.67
N GLU A 30 -16.24 -14.70 -2.51
CA GLU A 30 -16.61 -15.37 -1.26
C GLU A 30 -17.61 -14.55 -0.41
N GLY A 31 -17.81 -13.27 -0.74
CA GLY A 31 -18.59 -12.34 0.05
C GLY A 31 -17.83 -11.81 1.28
N LEU A 32 -18.48 -10.91 2.01
CA LEU A 32 -17.91 -10.37 3.26
C LEU A 32 -17.93 -11.46 4.32
N LYS A 33 -16.76 -11.82 4.87
CA LYS A 33 -16.70 -12.75 6.00
C LYS A 33 -17.25 -12.07 7.27
N THR A 34 -17.62 -12.86 8.26
CA THR A 34 -18.16 -12.34 9.54
C THR A 34 -17.25 -12.70 10.71
N GLY A 35 -17.30 -11.89 11.78
CA GLY A 35 -16.53 -12.15 12.99
C GLY A 35 -15.03 -11.94 12.80
N THR A 36 -14.21 -12.86 13.32
CA THR A 36 -12.75 -12.78 13.27
C THR A 36 -12.18 -12.87 11.85
N ASP A 37 -12.90 -13.51 10.94
CA ASP A 37 -12.43 -13.70 9.55
C ASP A 37 -12.55 -12.40 8.73
N LEU A 38 -13.46 -11.51 9.10
CA LEU A 38 -13.52 -10.16 8.54
C LEU A 38 -12.26 -9.36 8.88
N PHE A 39 -11.76 -9.50 10.11
CA PHE A 39 -10.53 -8.82 10.53
C PHE A 39 -9.33 -9.31 9.72
N TRP A 40 -9.22 -10.63 9.50
CA TRP A 40 -8.19 -11.20 8.63
C TRP A 40 -8.29 -10.69 7.20
N GLN A 41 -9.49 -10.68 6.62
CA GLN A 41 -9.75 -10.16 5.28
C GLN A 41 -9.33 -8.69 5.13
N ILE A 42 -9.65 -7.84 6.12
CA ILE A 42 -9.29 -6.41 6.13
C ILE A 42 -7.81 -6.18 6.45
N SER A 43 -7.18 -7.04 7.26
CA SER A 43 -5.77 -6.89 7.66
C SER A 43 -4.81 -6.92 6.47
N HIS A 44 -5.17 -7.60 5.37
CA HIS A 44 -4.40 -7.60 4.12
C HIS A 44 -4.24 -6.21 3.50
N PHE A 45 -5.12 -5.26 3.83
CA PHE A 45 -5.05 -3.89 3.32
C PHE A 45 -4.09 -3.00 4.12
N VAL A 46 -3.74 -3.35 5.36
CA VAL A 46 -2.90 -2.53 6.25
C VAL A 46 -1.47 -2.30 5.68
N PRO A 47 -0.75 -3.33 5.19
CA PRO A 47 0.56 -3.15 4.59
C PRO A 47 0.53 -2.24 3.37
N PHE A 48 -0.55 -2.31 2.57
CA PHE A 48 -0.74 -1.42 1.44
C PHE A 48 -0.95 0.03 1.88
N VAL A 49 -1.84 0.31 2.82
CA VAL A 49 -2.11 1.68 3.30
C VAL A 49 -0.83 2.30 3.86
N MET A 50 -0.09 1.55 4.67
CA MET A 50 1.21 1.99 5.18
C MET A 50 2.23 2.24 4.05
N GLY A 51 2.31 1.34 3.07
CA GLY A 51 3.18 1.50 1.90
C GLY A 51 2.83 2.73 1.06
N ALA A 52 1.53 2.97 0.83
CA ALA A 52 1.01 4.11 0.08
C ALA A 52 1.33 5.44 0.77
N ILE A 53 1.14 5.51 2.10
CA ILE A 53 1.46 6.70 2.91
C ILE A 53 2.96 7.00 2.84
N ILE A 54 3.81 5.99 3.06
CA ILE A 54 5.27 6.16 3.02
C ILE A 54 5.74 6.60 1.62
N PHE A 55 5.19 5.99 0.56
CA PHE A 55 5.51 6.35 -0.82
C PHE A 55 5.07 7.79 -1.14
N GLY A 56 3.84 8.17 -0.77
CA GLY A 56 3.30 9.52 -0.96
C GLY A 56 4.13 10.58 -0.23
N ILE A 57 4.50 10.32 1.04
CA ILE A 57 5.36 11.21 1.81
C ILE A 57 6.73 11.37 1.14
N ASN A 58 7.33 10.28 0.64
CA ASN A 58 8.64 10.38 -0.03
C ASN A 58 8.57 11.13 -1.36
N ILE A 59 7.51 10.96 -2.15
CA ILE A 59 7.27 11.79 -3.35
C ILE A 59 7.16 13.26 -2.95
N TYR A 60 6.35 13.56 -1.93
CA TYR A 60 6.11 14.93 -1.48
C TYR A 60 7.38 15.59 -0.95
N SER A 61 8.17 14.90 -0.11
CA SER A 61 9.45 15.41 0.38
C SER A 61 10.46 15.62 -0.75
N LYS A 62 10.54 14.69 -1.71
CA LYS A 62 11.45 14.83 -2.86
C LYS A 62 11.02 15.96 -3.80
N ARG A 63 9.72 16.23 -3.90
CA ARG A 63 9.18 17.39 -4.61
C ARG A 63 9.62 18.70 -3.94
N ILE A 64 9.49 18.81 -2.61
CA ILE A 64 9.94 19.98 -1.85
C ILE A 64 11.45 20.21 -2.02
N GLU A 65 12.25 19.15 -2.00
CA GLU A 65 13.70 19.23 -2.19
C GLU A 65 14.08 19.79 -3.56
N ASN A 66 13.38 19.37 -4.62
CA ASN A 66 13.56 19.91 -5.98
C ASN A 66 13.08 21.36 -6.15
N PHE A 67 12.19 21.87 -5.29
CA PHE A 67 11.76 23.28 -5.31
C PHE A 67 12.69 24.20 -4.51
N LYS A 68 13.61 23.64 -3.71
CA LYS A 68 14.54 24.40 -2.86
C LYS A 68 15.93 24.57 -3.49
N ASN A 69 16.23 23.81 -4.55
CA ASN A 69 17.40 23.97 -5.43
C ASN A 69 17.06 24.86 -6.61
#